data_AF-A0A8J3GME5-F1
#
_entry.id   AF-A0A8J3GME5-F1
#
_cell.length_a   1.000
_cell.length_b   1.000
_cell.length_c   1.000
_cell.angle_alpha   90.00
_cell.angle_beta   90.00
_cell.angle_gamma   90.00
#
_symmetry.space_group_name_H-M   'P 1'
#
loop_
_entity.id
_entity.type
_entity.pdbx_description
1 polymer ?
#
loop_
_entity_poly.entity_id
_entity_poly.type
_entity_poly.pdbx_seq_one_letter_code
_entity_poly.pdbx_strand_id
1 'polypeptide(L)' 'MSPELNLAQSHAWNLARTLMVPVIVFRVGEDEYGVLPADDLDDDEVDTLFEYCPWSGARAVH' A
#
# COMPACT_ATOMS: atom_id res chain seq x y z
N MET A 1 -9.42 -13.93 -0.87
CA MET A 1 -8.52 -12.80 -0.55
C MET A 1 -7.54 -13.32 0.49
N SER A 2 -6.23 -13.32 0.22
CA SER A 2 -5.24 -13.85 1.17
C SER A 2 -5.31 -13.05 2.49
N PRO A 3 -5.22 -13.72 3.66
CA PRO A 3 -5.24 -13.03 4.96
C PRO A 3 -4.13 -11.98 5.09
N GLU A 4 -2.96 -12.24 4.50
CA GLU A 4 -1.78 -11.37 4.49
C GLU A 4 -2.05 -10.06 3.75
N LEU A 5 -2.78 -10.12 2.64
CA LEU A 5 -3.18 -8.93 1.88
C LEU A 5 -4.15 -8.05 2.67
N ASN A 6 -5.09 -8.66 3.42
CA ASN A 6 -6.01 -7.89 4.25
C ASN A 6 -5.28 -7.19 5.41
N LEU A 7 -4.29 -7.88 6.00
CA LEU A 7 -3.43 -7.31 7.01
C LEU A 7 -2.63 -6.12 6.45
N ALA A 8 -2.00 -6.27 5.28
CA ALA A 8 -1.24 -5.20 4.62
C ALA A 8 -2.11 -3.98 4.31
N GLN A 9 -3.31 -4.18 3.76
CA GLN A 9 -4.26 -3.10 3.48
C GLN A 9 -4.69 -2.35 4.76
N SER A 10 -4.94 -3.10 5.86
CA SER A 10 -5.29 -2.51 7.15
C SER A 10 -4.14 -1.68 7.74
N HIS A 11 -2.90 -2.17 7.63
CA HIS A 11 -1.71 -1.42 8.05
C HIS A 11 -1.49 -0.19 7.19
N ALA A 12 -1.60 -0.30 5.87
CA ALA A 12 -1.44 0.81 4.94
C ALA A 12 -2.43 1.93 5.23
N TRP A 13 -3.70 1.60 5.46
CA TRP A 13 -4.72 2.59 5.80
C TRP A 13 -4.46 3.30 7.14
N ASN A 14 -4.00 2.57 8.15
CA ASN A 14 -3.63 3.17 9.43
C ASN A 14 -2.41 4.08 9.27
N LEU A 15 -1.38 3.62 8.56
CA LEU A 15 -0.16 4.38 8.31
C LEU A 15 -0.46 5.67 7.54
N ALA A 16 -1.26 5.61 6.48
CA ALA A 16 -1.65 6.76 5.67
C ALA A 16 -2.33 7.85 6.51
N ARG A 17 -3.22 7.45 7.43
CA ARG A 17 -3.91 8.39 8.33
C ARG A 17 -3.03 8.92 9.46
N THR A 18 -2.06 8.14 9.93
CA THR A 18 -1.11 8.57 10.96
C THR A 18 -0.10 9.55 10.41
N LEU A 19 0.47 9.26 9.24
CA LEU A 19 1.49 10.08 8.61
C LEU A 19 0.91 11.22 7.78
N MET A 20 -0.39 11.16 7.44
CA MET A 20 -1.04 12.10 6.54
C MET A 20 -0.35 12.18 5.17
N VAL A 21 0.09 11.03 4.65
CA VAL A 21 0.68 10.89 3.31
C VAL A 21 0.08 9.68 2.59
N PRO A 22 0.08 9.65 1.25
CA PRO A 22 -0.33 8.47 0.51
C PRO A 22 0.62 7.30 0.80
N VAL A 23 0.06 6.10 0.98
CA VAL A 23 0.79 4.87 1.28
C VAL A 23 0.42 3.80 0.27
N ILE A 24 1.41 3.08 -0.22
CA ILE A 24 1.28 2.06 -1.24
C ILE A 24 1.37 0.67 -0.62
N VAL A 25 0.53 -0.24 -1.09
CA VAL A 25 0.66 -1.69 -0.90
C VAL A 25 1.17 -2.29 -2.20
N PHE A 26 2.25 -3.04 -2.12
CA PHE A 26 2.89 -3.71 -3.25
C PHE A 26 3.20 -5.16 -2.92
N ARG A 27 3.36 -5.97 -3.96
CA ARG A 27 3.69 -7.39 -3.84
C ARG A 27 5.20 -7.59 -3.86
N VAL A 28 5.72 -8.31 -2.86
CA VAL A 28 7.13 -8.74 -2.78
C VAL A 28 7.29 -10.20 -3.21
N GLY A 29 6.29 -11.04 -2.93
CA GLY A 29 6.28 -12.47 -3.26
C GLY A 29 4.86 -13.04 -3.42
N GLU A 30 4.70 -14.36 -3.48
CA GLU A 30 3.39 -14.99 -3.73
C GLU A 30 2.31 -14.63 -2.68
N ASP A 31 2.69 -14.48 -1.40
CA ASP A 31 1.81 -14.03 -0.32
C ASP A 31 2.50 -13.03 0.64
N GLU A 32 3.55 -12.35 0.16
CA GLU A 32 4.26 -11.33 0.92
C GLU A 32 3.98 -9.95 0.33
N TYR A 33 3.56 -9.03 1.21
CA TYR A 33 3.12 -7.69 0.85
C TYR A 33 3.91 -6.66 1.66
N GLY A 34 4.45 -5.67 0.97
CA GLY A 34 5.10 -4.52 1.56
C GLY A 34 4.16 -3.32 1.63
N VAL A 35 4.48 -2.40 2.54
CA VAL A 35 3.75 -1.14 2.71
C VAL A 35 4.76 -0.02 2.91
N LEU A 36 4.71 1.02 2.07
CA LEU A 36 5.56 2.20 2.20
C LEU A 36 4.84 3.49 1.76
N PRO A 37 5.29 4.68 2.21
CA PRO A 37 4.84 5.95 1.65
C PRO A 37 5.07 6.02 0.14
N ALA A 38 4.13 6.60 -0.61
CA ALA A 38 4.24 6.70 -2.06
C ALA A 38 5.48 7.48 -2.54
N ASP A 39 5.97 8.43 -1.72
CA ASP A 39 7.15 9.23 -2.01
C ASP A 39 8.47 8.46 -1.85
N ASP A 40 8.44 7.36 -1.09
CA ASP A 40 9.59 6.45 -0.89
C ASP A 40 9.67 5.37 -1.98
N LEU A 41 8.69 5.29 -2.89
CA LEU A 41 8.66 4.29 -3.95
C LEU A 41 9.29 4.85 -5.23
N ASP A 42 10.37 4.23 -5.69
CA ASP A 42 10.91 4.45 -7.04
C ASP A 42 10.06 3.73 -8.10
N ASP A 43 9.79 4.41 -9.22
CA ASP A 43 8.75 4.10 -10.24
C ASP A 43 8.85 2.70 -10.89
N ASP A 44 9.96 1.97 -10.70
CA ASP A 44 10.26 0.72 -11.42
C ASP A 44 10.54 -0.49 -10.48
N GLU A 45 10.38 -0.35 -9.17
CA GLU A 45 10.93 -1.35 -8.25
C GLU A 45 9.98 -2.51 -7.91
N VAL A 46 8.65 -2.31 -7.95
CA VAL A 46 7.69 -3.29 -7.39
C VAL A 46 6.32 -3.30 -8.06
N ASP A 47 5.65 -4.46 -7.99
CA ASP A 47 4.26 -4.64 -8.43
C ASP A 47 3.30 -3.96 -7.45
N THR A 48 2.85 -2.77 -7.83
CA THR A 48 1.96 -1.91 -7.04
C THR A 48 0.52 -2.38 -7.14
N LEU A 49 -0.14 -2.64 -6.00
CA LEU A 49 -1.50 -3.18 -5.97
C LEU A 49 -2.54 -2.12 -5.58
N PHE A 50 -2.25 -1.37 -4.51
CA PHE A 50 -3.18 -0.38 -3.95
C PHE A 50 -2.44 0.86 -3.45
N GLU A 51 -3.11 2.00 -3.58
CA GLU A 51 -2.71 3.28 -3.01
C GLU A 51 -3.77 3.74 -2.02
N TYR A 52 -3.34 4.07 -0.81
CA TYR A 52 -4.16 4.58 0.28
C TYR A 52 -3.82 6.04 0.52
N CYS A 53 -4.73 6.92 0.10
CA CYS A 53 -4.61 8.35 0.29
C CYS A 53 -5.47 8.79 1.49
N PRO A 54 -4.91 9.50 2.48
CA PRO A 54 -5.68 9.91 3.67
C PRO A 54 -6.79 10.92 3.33
N TRP A 55 -6.67 11.62 2.19
CA TRP A 55 -7.68 12.61 1.74
C TRP A 55 -8.69 12.03 0.75
N SER A 56 -8.29 11.05 -0.07
CA SER A 56 -9.11 10.54 -1.19
C SER A 56 -9.62 9.11 -0.98
N GLY A 57 -9.13 8.40 0.04
CA GLY A 57 -9.46 7.00 0.31
C GLY A 57 -8.53 6.01 -0.40
N ALA A 58 -8.99 4.78 -0.54
CA ALA A 58 -8.25 3.68 -1.16
C ALA A 58 -8.55 3.58 -2.66
N ARG A 59 -7.51 3.35 -3.47
CA ARG A 59 -7.60 3.14 -4.92
C ARG A 59 -6.72 1.97 -5.34
N ALA A 60 -7.24 1.10 -6.22
CA ALA A 60 -6.42 0.09 -6.87
C ALA A 60 -5.56 0.76 -7.95
N VAL A 61 -4.27 0.43 -7.97
CA VAL A 61 -3.33 0.80 -9.04
C VAL A 61 -3.16 -0.43 -9.92
N HIS A 62 -3.38 -0.26 -11.23
CA HIS A 62 -3.52 -1.36 -12.18
C HIS A 62 -3.07 -0.94 -13.58
#